data_AF-A0A957EDK5-F1
#
_entry.id   AF-A0A957EDK5-F1
#
_cell.length_a   1.000
_cell.length_b   1.000
_cell.length_c   1.000
_cell.angle_alpha   90.00
_cell.angle_beta   90.00
_cell.angle_gamma   90.00
#
_symmetry.space_group_name_H-M   'P 1'
#
loop_
_entity.id
_entity.type
_entity.pdbx_description
1 polymer ?
#
loop_
_entity_poly.entity_id
_entity_poly.type
_entity_poly.pdbx_seq_one_letter_code
_entity_poly.pdbx_strand_id
1 'polypeptide(L)' 'SQTPQKKSKHHPLTKEEKAVNRALAKARIYGEHVIGKLKIFRILKERYRNRRKRFGLRFNLIASIYNLSLGIK' A
#
# COMPACT_ATOMS: atom_id res chain seq x y z
N SER A 1 -4.53 5.75 -8.54
CA SER A 1 -4.11 4.34 -8.42
C SER A 1 -4.24 3.71 -9.80
N GLN A 2 -3.13 3.26 -10.39
CA GLN A 2 -3.19 2.53 -11.66
C GLN A 2 -3.61 1.09 -11.40
N THR A 3 -4.60 0.58 -12.14
CA THR A 3 -5.06 -0.80 -12.05
C THR A 3 -4.29 -1.68 -13.03
N PRO A 4 -3.83 -2.88 -12.63
CA PRO A 4 -3.18 -3.79 -13.55
C PRO A 4 -4.20 -4.27 -14.59
N GLN A 5 -3.74 -4.50 -15.81
CA GLN A 5 -4.58 -5.06 -16.87
C GLN A 5 -4.93 -6.51 -16.55
N LYS A 6 -6.22 -6.85 -16.68
CA LYS A 6 -6.71 -8.20 -16.41
C LYS A 6 -6.78 -8.99 -17.71
N LYS A 7 -6.33 -10.24 -17.67
CA LYS A 7 -6.60 -11.20 -18.76
C LYS A 7 -8.08 -11.58 -18.75
N SER A 8 -8.64 -11.86 -19.92
CA SER A 8 -9.94 -12.53 -20.07
C SER A 8 -9.79 -13.83 -20.89
N LYS A 9 -10.84 -14.66 -20.95
CA LYS A 9 -10.80 -15.94 -21.67
C LYS A 9 -10.40 -15.78 -23.14
N HIS A 10 -10.87 -14.71 -23.79
CA HIS A 10 -10.65 -14.46 -25.22
C HIS A 10 -9.62 -13.36 -25.49
N HIS A 11 -9.14 -12.66 -24.45
CA HIS A 11 -8.14 -11.60 -24.56
C HIS A 11 -7.00 -11.89 -23.60
N PRO A 12 -6.01 -12.72 -24.02
CA PRO A 12 -4.80 -12.94 -23.26
C PRO A 12 -3.94 -11.67 -23.27
N LEU A 13 -3.20 -11.45 -22.18
CA LEU A 13 -2.31 -10.30 -22.08
C LEU A 13 -1.14 -10.40 -23.05
N THR A 14 -0.85 -9.30 -23.73
CA THR A 14 0.34 -9.15 -24.59
C THR A 14 1.61 -9.14 -23.73
N LYS A 15 2.79 -9.21 -24.37
CA LYS A 15 4.07 -9.21 -23.64
C LYS A 15 4.30 -7.85 -22.97
N GLU A 16 3.92 -6.79 -23.64
CA GLU A 16 4.03 -5.40 -23.22
C GLU A 16 3.13 -5.16 -21.99
N GLU A 17 1.87 -5.60 -22.05
CA GLU A 17 0.94 -5.49 -20.92
C GLU A 17 1.42 -6.25 -19.68
N LYS A 18 2.00 -7.44 -19.89
CA LYS A 18 2.64 -8.21 -18.80
C LYS A 18 3.83 -7.46 -18.20
N ALA A 19 4.65 -6.82 -19.03
CA ALA A 19 5.80 -6.04 -18.57
C ALA A 19 5.35 -4.83 -17.73
N VAL A 20 4.32 -4.10 -18.18
CA VAL A 20 3.72 -2.99 -17.44
C VAL A 20 3.14 -3.46 -16.11
N ASN A 21 2.36 -4.55 -16.10
CA ASN A 21 1.81 -5.12 -14.88
C ASN A 21 2.91 -5.56 -13.91
N ARG A 22 4.02 -6.11 -14.40
CA ARG A 22 5.18 -6.51 -13.58
C ARG A 22 5.89 -5.30 -12.97
N ALA A 23 6.07 -4.23 -13.73
CA ALA A 23 6.64 -2.98 -13.20
C ALA A 23 5.74 -2.38 -12.11
N LEU A 24 4.43 -2.34 -12.35
CA LEU A 24 3.45 -1.89 -11.35
C LEU A 24 3.46 -2.74 -10.08
N ALA A 25 3.56 -4.06 -10.22
CA ALA A 25 3.66 -4.98 -9.07
C ALA A 25 4.94 -4.72 -8.26
N LYS A 26 6.09 -4.56 -8.92
CA LYS A 26 7.36 -4.22 -8.25
C LYS A 26 7.24 -2.94 -7.43
N ALA A 27 6.62 -1.90 -7.96
CA ALA A 27 6.40 -0.66 -7.23
C ALA A 27 5.49 -0.86 -5.99
N ARG A 28 4.46 -1.70 -6.09
CA ARG A 28 3.51 -1.96 -4.98
C ARG A 28 4.12 -2.74 -3.83
N ILE A 29 5.07 -3.64 -4.08
CA ILE A 29 5.74 -4.44 -3.04
C ILE A 29 6.32 -3.54 -1.94
N TYR A 30 6.94 -2.41 -2.31
CA TYR A 30 7.46 -1.45 -1.34
C TYR A 30 6.37 -0.89 -0.43
N GLY A 31 5.23 -0.50 -0.99
CA GLY A 31 4.08 -0.01 -0.23
C GLY A 31 3.47 -1.09 0.67
N GLU A 32 3.40 -2.33 0.19
CA GLU A 32 2.91 -3.48 0.96
C GLU A 32 3.81 -3.77 2.17
N HIS A 33 5.13 -3.72 2.00
CA HIS A 33 6.08 -3.86 3.11
C HIS A 33 5.89 -2.77 4.16
N VAL A 34 5.75 -1.50 3.75
CA VAL A 34 5.49 -0.39 4.68
C VAL A 34 4.16 -0.60 5.41
N ILE A 35 3.08 -0.95 4.70
CA ILE A 35 1.79 -1.26 5.31
C ILE A 35 1.91 -2.41 6.31
N GLY A 36 2.70 -3.44 5.99
CA GLY A 36 2.99 -4.56 6.90
C GLY A 36 3.62 -4.09 8.22
N LYS A 37 4.60 -3.17 8.14
CA LYS A 37 5.23 -2.58 9.33
C LYS A 37 4.28 -1.66 10.10
N LEU A 38 3.45 -0.88 9.41
CA LEU A 38 2.44 -0.02 10.05
C LEU A 38 1.32 -0.84 10.72
N LYS A 39 1.02 -2.05 10.27
CA LYS A 39 0.03 -2.94 10.90
C LYS A 39 0.50 -3.57 12.22
N ILE A 40 1.70 -3.25 12.72
CA ILE A 40 2.07 -3.55 14.11
C ILE A 40 1.18 -2.74 15.07
N PHE A 41 0.79 -1.52 14.68
CA PHE A 41 -0.09 -0.68 15.48
C PHE A 41 -1.53 -1.20 15.41
N ARG A 42 -2.10 -1.59 16.57
CA ARG A 42 -3.47 -2.14 16.67
C ARG A 42 -4.54 -1.23 16.06
N ILE A 43 -4.35 0.08 16.14
CA ILE A 43 -5.21 1.10 15.51
C ILE A 43 -5.34 0.95 13.98
N LEU A 44 -4.32 0.36 13.33
CA LEU A 44 -4.27 0.11 11.88
C LEU A 44 -4.54 -1.37 11.54
N LYS A 45 -4.24 -2.29 12.46
CA LYS A 45 -4.47 -3.73 12.28
C LYS A 45 -5.93 -4.15 12.51
N GLU A 46 -6.53 -3.62 13.56
CA GLU A 46 -7.86 -4.02 14.02
C GLU A 46 -8.93 -3.06 13.52
N ARG A 47 -10.20 -3.44 13.73
CA ARG A 47 -11.33 -2.56 13.43
C ARG A 47 -11.23 -1.29 14.28
N TYR A 48 -11.07 -0.16 13.61
CA TYR A 48 -11.03 1.14 14.26
C TYR A 48 -12.40 1.51 14.87
N ARG A 49 -12.46 1.61 16.20
CA ARG A 49 -13.72 1.90 16.95
C ARG A 49 -13.90 3.36 17.37
N ASN A 50 -12.89 4.23 17.21
CA ASN A 50 -12.97 5.63 17.62
C ASN A 50 -13.58 6.53 16.52
N ARG A 51 -13.91 7.78 16.84
CA ARG A 51 -14.43 8.77 15.88
C ARG A 51 -13.45 8.96 14.71
N ARG A 52 -13.99 8.85 13.48
CA ARG A 52 -13.21 8.86 12.23
C ARG A 52 -12.67 10.23 11.82
N LYS A 53 -13.21 11.33 12.35
CA LYS A 53 -12.78 12.72 12.03
C LYS A 53 -11.27 12.94 12.13
N ARG A 54 -10.59 12.28 13.08
CA ARG A 54 -9.14 12.40 13.31
C ARG A 54 -8.33 11.16 12.90
N PHE A 55 -8.92 10.21 12.17
CA PHE A 55 -8.21 8.99 11.77
C PHE A 55 -7.00 9.29 10.89
N GLY A 56 -7.16 10.16 9.88
CA GLY A 56 -6.06 10.58 9.00
C GLY A 56 -4.91 11.21 9.77
N LEU A 57 -5.18 12.10 10.73
CA LEU A 57 -4.13 12.70 11.57
C LEU A 57 -3.38 11.63 12.39
N ARG A 58 -4.09 10.66 12.98
CA ARG A 58 -3.45 9.57 13.73
C ARG A 58 -2.60 8.69 12.82
N PHE A 59 -3.10 8.37 11.63
CA PHE A 59 -2.36 7.63 10.63
C PHE A 59 -1.06 8.36 10.23
N ASN A 60 -1.16 9.65 9.93
CA ASN A 60 -0.02 10.48 9.54
C ASN A 60 1.04 10.52 10.65
N LEU A 61 0.64 10.71 11.90
CA LEU A 61 1.57 10.71 13.03
C LEU A 61 2.31 9.37 13.18
N ILE A 62 1.60 8.25 13.02
CA ILE A 62 2.21 6.91 13.07
C ILE A 62 3.21 6.73 11.91
N ALA A 63 2.83 7.16 10.70
CA ALA A 63 3.71 7.13 9.54
C ALA A 63 4.96 8.01 9.74
N SER A 64 4.80 9.22 10.30
CA SER A 64 5.91 10.11 10.64
C SER A 64 6.88 9.47 11.64
N ILE A 65 6.37 8.80 12.68
CA ILE A 65 7.20 8.08 13.66
C ILE A 65 7.96 6.94 12.98
N TYR A 66 7.29 6.19 12.11
CA TYR A 66 7.94 5.12 11.35
C TYR A 66 9.04 5.66 10.42
N ASN A 67 8.78 6.74 9.68
CA ASN A 67 9.78 7.37 8.81
C ASN A 67 10.99 7.88 9.60
N LEU A 68 10.76 8.48 10.77
CA LEU A 68 11.83 8.91 11.68
C LEU A 68 12.68 7.72 12.13
N SER A 69 12.06 6.57 12.45
CA SER A 69 12.80 5.35 12.83
C SER A 69 13.66 4.76 11.72
N LEU A 70 13.31 5.03 10.45
CA LEU A 70 14.09 4.62 9.29
C LEU A 70 15.22 5.60 8.94
N GLY A 71 15.33 6.74 9.62
CA GLY A 71 16.31 7.78 9.30
C GLY A 71 16.05 8.47 7.95
N ILE A 72 14.85 8.30 7.39
CA ILE A 72 14.44 8.98 6.16
C ILE A 72 14.05 10.40 6.56
N LYS A 73 14.95 11.36 6.27
CA LYS A 73 14.68 12.80 6.40
C LYS A 73 13.87 13.31 5.22
#